data_AF-A0A7C8DJU5-F1
#
_entry.id   AF-A0A7C8DJU5-F1
#
_cell.length_a   1.000
_cell.length_b   1.000
_cell.length_c   1.000
_cell.angle_alpha   90.00
_cell.angle_beta   90.00
_cell.angle_gamma   90.00
#
_symmetry.space_group_name_H-M   'P 1'
#
loop_
_entity.id
_entity.type
_entity.pdbx_description
1 polymer ?
#
loop_
_entity_poly.entity_id
_entity_poly.type
_entity_poly.pdbx_seq_one_letter_code
_entity_poly.pdbx_strand_id
1 'polypeptide(L)'
;MSERQLSAEEIERFERDGYLLVEDVLSPAELETFGAAVDSAVEGRVGDDDRSLEEKTLYEQSFIQCINLWEDSLDVRRLTFN
;
A
#
# COMPACT_ATOMS: atom_id res chain seq x y z
N MET A 1 15.65 5.97 -9.27
CA MET A 1 15.41 5.21 -8.03
C MET A 1 16.69 5.22 -7.23
N SER A 2 16.68 5.77 -6.01
CA SER A 2 17.82 5.64 -5.11
C SER A 2 17.60 4.38 -4.29
N GLU A 3 18.32 3.31 -4.58
CA GLU A 3 18.30 2.08 -3.79
C GLU A 3 18.90 2.36 -2.40
N ARG A 4 18.07 2.72 -1.42
CA ARG A 4 18.53 2.89 -0.04
C ARG A 4 18.84 1.51 0.52
N GLN A 5 20.10 1.28 0.85
CA GLN A 5 20.51 0.09 1.56
C GLN A 5 20.31 0.27 3.07
N LEU A 6 19.70 -0.73 3.72
CA LEU A 6 19.53 -0.75 5.16
C LEU A 6 20.88 -0.93 5.86
N SER A 7 21.08 -0.24 6.98
CA SER A 7 22.25 -0.44 7.82
C SER A 7 22.16 -1.75 8.61
N ALA A 8 23.30 -2.24 9.11
CA ALA A 8 23.31 -3.40 10.01
C ALA A 8 22.47 -3.16 11.27
N GLU A 9 22.52 -1.94 11.82
CA GLU A 9 21.74 -1.54 13.00
C GLU A 9 20.23 -1.53 12.72
N GLU A 10 19.82 -1.13 11.51
CA GLU A 10 18.42 -1.22 11.07
C GLU A 10 17.93 -2.66 10.99
N ILE A 11 18.77 -3.54 10.44
CA ILE A 11 18.47 -4.98 10.34
C ILE A 11 18.36 -5.60 11.75
N GLU A 12 19.31 -5.33 12.64
CA GLU A 12 19.27 -5.84 14.02
C GLU A 12 18.03 -5.36 14.79
N ARG A 13 17.60 -4.11 14.59
CA ARG A 13 16.36 -3.59 15.19
C ARG A 13 15.13 -4.30 14.64
N PHE A 14 15.07 -4.53 13.33
CA PHE A 14 13.97 -5.28 12.73
C PHE A 14 13.89 -6.71 13.29
N GLU A 15 15.01 -7.40 13.40
CA GLU A 15 15.08 -8.76 13.97
C GLU A 15 14.65 -8.80 15.44
N ARG A 16 15.05 -7.81 16.23
CA ARG A 16 14.71 -7.72 17.66
C ARG A 16 13.24 -7.34 17.89
N ASP A 17 12.75 -6.34 17.17
CA ASP A 17 11.46 -5.68 17.46
C ASP A 17 10.32 -6.22 16.58
N GLY A 18 10.63 -6.93 15.50
CA GLY A 18 9.67 -7.47 14.52
C GLY A 18 9.11 -6.41 13.55
N TYR A 19 9.58 -5.17 13.64
CA TYR A 19 9.25 -4.08 12.74
C TYR A 19 10.37 -3.04 12.68
N LEU A 20 10.38 -2.22 11.63
CA LEU A 20 11.31 -1.11 11.47
C LEU A 20 10.61 0.04 10.74
N LEU A 21 10.75 1.26 11.26
CA LEU A 21 10.37 2.48 10.53
C LEU A 21 11.54 2.88 9.62
N VAL A 22 11.30 2.91 8.32
CA VAL A 22 12.23 3.43 7.32
C VAL A 22 11.62 4.69 6.74
N GLU A 23 12.23 5.83 7.03
CA GLU A 23 11.78 7.13 6.49
C GLU A 23 12.16 7.26 5.01
N ASP A 24 11.34 8.02 4.28
CA ASP A 24 11.59 8.42 2.89
C ASP A 24 11.84 7.25 1.92
N VAL A 25 11.15 6.12 2.11
CA VAL A 25 11.19 4.97 1.17
C VAL A 25 10.70 5.36 -0.22
N LEU A 26 9.73 6.26 -0.29
CA LEU A 26 9.25 6.86 -1.53
C LEU A 26 9.53 8.36 -1.49
N SER A 27 9.98 8.93 -2.60
CA SER A 27 10.00 10.37 -2.78
C SER A 27 8.56 10.93 -2.83
N PRO A 28 8.36 12.23 -2.57
CA PRO A 28 7.03 12.85 -2.65
C PRO A 28 6.33 12.64 -4.00
N ALA A 29 7.08 12.66 -5.10
CA ALA A 29 6.53 12.46 -6.45
C ALA A 29 6.12 11.00 -6.70
N GLU A 30 6.88 10.03 -6.17
CA GLU A 30 6.51 8.61 -6.22
C GLU A 30 5.27 8.35 -5.36
N LEU A 31 5.18 8.97 -4.18
CA LEU A 31 4.01 8.86 -3.31
C LEU A 31 2.75 9.39 -4.01
N GLU A 32 2.82 10.54 -4.65
CA GLU A 32 1.70 11.09 -5.44
C GLU A 32 1.30 10.17 -6.59
N THR A 33 2.30 9.69 -7.36
CA THR A 33 2.08 8.82 -8.51
C THR A 33 1.44 7.49 -8.12
N PHE A 34 1.99 6.82 -7.10
CA PHE A 34 1.49 5.52 -6.66
C PHE A 34 0.18 5.64 -5.88
N GLY A 35 -0.04 6.74 -5.14
CA GLY A 35 -1.32 7.02 -4.49
C GLY A 35 -2.46 7.06 -5.51
N ALA A 36 -2.30 7.86 -6.58
CA ALA A 36 -3.28 7.93 -7.65
C ALA A 36 -3.51 6.59 -8.37
N ALA A 37 -2.43 5.81 -8.59
CA ALA A 37 -2.54 4.49 -9.20
C ALA A 37 -3.31 3.49 -8.33
N VAL A 38 -3.11 3.52 -7.01
CA VAL A 38 -3.85 2.67 -6.06
C VAL A 38 -5.30 3.09 -6.01
N ASP A 39 -5.60 4.39 -5.92
CA ASP A 39 -6.98 4.90 -5.88
C ASP A 39 -7.77 4.45 -7.12
N SER A 40 -7.20 4.64 -8.31
CA SER A 40 -7.82 4.20 -9.57
C SER A 40 -8.02 2.69 -9.65
N ALA A 41 -7.06 1.90 -9.15
CA ALA A 41 -7.17 0.45 -9.14
C ALA A 41 -8.23 -0.06 -8.15
N VAL A 42 -8.37 0.57 -6.98
CA VAL A 42 -9.42 0.25 -6.01
C VAL A 42 -10.79 0.61 -6.58
N GLU A 43 -10.95 1.81 -7.14
CA GLU A 43 -12.21 2.26 -7.77
C GLU A 43 -12.65 1.29 -8.85
N GLY A 44 -11.73 0.86 -9.72
CA GLY A 44 -12.02 -0.09 -10.79
C GLY A 44 -12.43 -1.49 -10.33
N ARG A 45 -11.98 -1.95 -9.15
CA ARG A 45 -12.19 -3.33 -8.68
C ARG A 45 -13.30 -3.48 -7.65
N VAL A 46 -13.43 -2.51 -6.75
CA VAL A 46 -14.50 -2.49 -5.75
C VAL A 46 -15.79 -1.96 -6.39
N GLY A 47 -15.68 -1.02 -7.32
CA GLY A 47 -16.82 -0.29 -7.86
C GLY A 47 -17.54 0.52 -6.79
N ASP A 48 -18.76 0.94 -7.10
CA ASP A 48 -19.64 1.60 -6.14
C ASP A 48 -20.23 0.60 -5.15
N ASP A 49 -20.18 0.91 -3.85
CA ASP A 49 -20.85 0.15 -2.80
C ASP A 49 -21.87 1.05 -2.10
N ASP A 50 -23.12 0.99 -2.57
CA ASP A 50 -24.24 1.80 -2.08
C ASP A 50 -24.78 1.35 -0.71
N ARG A 51 -24.24 0.27 -0.12
CA ARG A 51 -24.63 -0.16 1.23
C ARG A 51 -24.28 0.91 2.25
N SER A 52 -25.23 1.21 3.12
CA SER A 52 -24.98 2.03 4.31
C SER A 52 -23.97 1.35 5.25
N LEU A 53 -23.36 2.13 6.13
CA LEU A 53 -22.36 1.62 7.07
C LEU A 53 -22.92 0.50 7.98
N GLU A 54 -24.20 0.57 8.35
CA GLU A 54 -24.87 -0.42 9.20
C GLU A 54 -25.05 -1.78 8.51
N GLU A 55 -25.09 -1.79 7.17
CA GLU A 55 -25.22 -3.00 6.36
C GLU A 55 -23.88 -3.70 6.12
N LYS A 56 -22.77 -3.06 6.48
CA LYS A 56 -21.41 -3.59 6.34
C LYS A 56 -21.01 -4.38 7.58
N THR A 57 -20.18 -5.41 7.40
CA THR A 57 -19.55 -6.12 8.53
C THR A 57 -18.63 -5.18 9.32
N LEU A 58 -18.36 -5.49 10.59
CA LEU A 58 -17.43 -4.69 11.42
C LEU A 58 -16.06 -4.46 10.75
N TYR A 59 -15.62 -5.46 9.96
CA TYR A 59 -14.39 -5.37 9.19
C TYR A 59 -14.50 -4.32 8.06
N GLU A 60 -15.54 -4.41 7.23
CA GLU A 60 -15.80 -3.48 6.13
C GLU A 60 -16.12 -2.06 6.61
N GLN A 61 -16.60 -1.89 7.84
CA GLN A 61 -16.78 -0.57 8.46
C GLN A 61 -15.45 0.10 8.81
N SER A 62 -14.38 -0.68 9.00
CA SER A 62 -13.06 -0.17 9.36
C SER A 62 -12.21 0.10 8.12
N PHE A 63 -12.25 -0.79 7.12
CA PHE A 63 -11.41 -0.73 5.93
C PHE A 63 -12.11 -1.31 4.69
N ILE A 64 -11.80 -0.71 3.54
CA ILE A 64 -12.03 -1.35 2.24
C ILE A 64 -10.77 -2.19 1.94
N GLN A 65 -10.93 -3.51 1.83
CA GLN A 65 -9.82 -4.40 1.49
C GLN A 65 -9.86 -4.76 0.00
N CYS A 66 -8.80 -4.42 -0.73
CA CYS A 66 -8.57 -4.88 -2.09
C CYS A 66 -7.18 -5.51 -2.19
N ILE A 67 -7.13 -6.84 -2.31
CA ILE A 67 -5.88 -7.60 -2.34
C ILE A 67 -5.40 -7.83 -3.78
N ASN A 68 -4.08 -7.95 -3.93
CA ASN A 68 -3.42 -8.30 -5.19
C ASN A 68 -3.72 -7.34 -6.38
N LEU A 69 -3.87 -6.04 -6.11
CA LEU A 69 -4.05 -5.01 -7.14
C LEU A 69 -2.94 -4.99 -8.22
N TRP A 70 -1.76 -5.51 -7.92
CA TRP A 70 -0.64 -5.59 -8.86
C TRP A 70 -0.85 -6.62 -10.00
N GLU A 71 -1.80 -7.55 -9.85
CA GLU A 71 -2.06 -8.57 -10.86
C GLU A 71 -2.70 -7.97 -12.13
N ASP A 72 -3.51 -6.93 -11.94
CA ASP A 72 -4.34 -6.29 -12.96
C ASP A 72 -4.05 -4.80 -13.17
N SER A 73 -3.39 -4.12 -12.22
CA SER A 73 -2.86 -2.76 -12.42
C SER A 73 -1.36 -2.77 -12.67
N LEU A 74 -0.95 -2.47 -13.91
CA LEU A 74 0.46 -2.33 -14.28
C LEU A 74 1.16 -1.18 -13.54
N ASP A 75 0.42 -0.15 -13.16
CA ASP A 75 0.95 1.00 -12.44
C ASP A 75 1.20 0.67 -10.97
N VAL A 76 0.27 -0.05 -10.32
CA VAL A 76 0.47 -0.58 -8.95
C VAL A 76 1.55 -1.66 -8.92
N ARG A 77 1.66 -2.48 -9.98
CA ARG A 77 2.68 -3.54 -10.05
C ARG A 77 4.10 -3.02 -9.89
N ARG A 78 4.38 -1.81 -10.38
CA ARG A 78 5.69 -1.18 -10.21
C ARG A 78 6.00 -0.95 -8.73
N LEU A 79 5.03 -0.47 -7.94
CA LEU A 79 5.19 -0.28 -6.50
C LEU A 79 5.54 -1.60 -5.77
N THR A 80 4.93 -2.72 -6.16
CA THR A 80 5.10 -4.01 -5.46
C THR A 80 6.46 -4.67 -5.68
N PHE A 81 7.06 -4.50 -6.85
CA PHE A 81 8.32 -5.17 -7.22
C PHE A 81 9.47 -4.19 -7.47
N ASN A 82 9.36 -2.97 -6.94
CA ASN A 82 10.41 -1.95 -6.98
C ASN A 82 11.65 -2.36 -6.19
#